data_AF-A0A9K3LTL5-F1
#
_entry.id   AF-A0A9K3LTL5-F1
#
_cell.length_a   1.000
_cell.length_b   1.000
_cell.length_c   1.000
_cell.angle_alpha   90.00
_cell.angle_beta   90.00
_cell.angle_gamma   90.00
#
_symmetry.space_group_name_H-M   'P 1'
#
loop_
_entity.id
_entity.type
_entity.pdbx_description
1 polymer ?
#
loop_
_entity_poly.entity_id
_entity_poly.type
_entity_poly.pdbx_seq_one_letter_code
_entity_poly.pdbx_strand_id
1 'polypeptide(L)'
;MMASVVVVGIIAIHGVIQIHAFSSNTFSTPKTTAFTTTTTTISSSLSSSFLSATTAATTTATTTTTTSDIANDKSVALDWSFLDGVYLIHCPNGNAAAQRLSSTETILNNVNLLDKTILKEFQTDDENRIRGCYTSHLSVYRDILRDIDNNQKNNNRPIFDFRLPFSGSNFLLFNDRTDQRNNRLGSADKKVLILEDNLALNGSGGCDNGNSIISQKAINSIATFVESNSSWDVMHLAYIPYVPDLQISRTDNKDIVKLSTGTGSALGTTAYIINTQAMQRLVQEDDENGFQLPIPDVMAKLFGESRYASNPTLFVRAPSTKSLVNPQLDDLREILFQPVVTAFAQRLLVWTGLSTNALLPIVVAALLTTSIASIQTTVESIFQYWNTGSFDGPWIVPLLSVPLSLFSLALIVQGALLAPPKQDNSHSQQQS
;
A
#
# COMPACT_ATOMS: atom_id res chain seq x y z
N MET A 1 -8.31 4.31 -30.21
CA MET A 1 -7.53 4.32 -28.95
C MET A 1 -8.30 3.80 -27.73
N MET A 2 -9.65 3.91 -27.65
CA MET A 2 -10.44 3.34 -26.53
C MET A 2 -10.46 1.80 -26.47
N ALA A 3 -10.30 1.08 -27.59
CA ALA A 3 -10.30 -0.39 -27.60
C ALA A 3 -9.07 -1.03 -26.90
N SER A 4 -7.94 -0.32 -26.80
CA SER A 4 -6.73 -0.82 -26.14
C SER A 4 -6.78 -0.71 -24.61
N VAL A 5 -7.70 0.09 -24.07
CA VAL A 5 -7.82 0.41 -22.64
C VAL A 5 -8.51 -0.70 -21.85
N VAL A 6 -9.49 -1.36 -22.47
CA VAL A 6 -10.23 -2.49 -21.86
C VAL A 6 -9.40 -3.78 -21.89
N VAL A 7 -8.56 -3.94 -22.91
CA VAL A 7 -7.70 -5.12 -23.09
C VAL A 7 -6.63 -5.21 -21.99
N VAL A 8 -6.07 -4.09 -21.51
CA VAL A 8 -5.04 -4.13 -20.45
C VAL A 8 -5.60 -4.48 -19.07
N GLY A 9 -6.83 -4.05 -18.74
CA GLY A 9 -7.51 -4.42 -17.50
C GLY A 9 -7.95 -5.89 -17.46
N ILE A 10 -8.38 -6.42 -18.61
CA ILE A 10 -8.70 -7.85 -18.76
C ILE A 10 -7.42 -8.70 -18.80
N ILE A 11 -6.30 -8.20 -19.36
CA ILE A 11 -4.98 -8.85 -19.34
C ILE A 11 -4.39 -8.92 -17.93
N ALA A 12 -4.64 -7.98 -17.03
CA ALA A 12 -4.18 -8.10 -15.64
C ALA A 12 -4.88 -9.27 -14.91
N ILE A 13 -6.15 -9.52 -15.22
CA ILE A 13 -6.92 -10.64 -14.70
C ILE A 13 -6.59 -11.95 -15.46
N HIS A 14 -6.37 -11.89 -16.78
CA HIS A 14 -5.97 -13.04 -17.61
C HIS A 14 -4.50 -13.45 -17.45
N GLY A 15 -3.60 -12.53 -17.09
CA GLY A 15 -2.18 -12.79 -16.89
C GLY A 15 -1.92 -13.64 -15.64
N VAL A 16 -2.76 -13.49 -14.61
CA VAL A 16 -2.79 -14.38 -13.44
C VAL A 16 -3.29 -15.78 -13.83
N ILE A 17 -4.10 -15.91 -14.88
CA ILE A 17 -4.68 -17.18 -15.34
C ILE A 17 -3.80 -17.88 -16.39
N GLN A 18 -3.10 -17.15 -17.27
CA GLN A 18 -2.26 -17.73 -18.33
C GLN A 18 -0.95 -18.36 -17.84
N ILE A 19 -0.43 -17.95 -16.69
CA ILE A 19 0.75 -18.59 -16.07
C ILE A 19 0.46 -20.07 -15.72
N HIS A 20 -0.80 -20.48 -15.63
CA HIS A 20 -1.18 -21.87 -15.40
C HIS A 20 -1.57 -22.67 -16.66
N ALA A 21 -1.72 -22.05 -17.84
CA ALA A 21 -2.27 -22.72 -19.03
C ALA A 21 -1.23 -23.07 -20.12
N PHE A 22 0.03 -22.62 -20.01
CA PHE A 22 1.10 -22.93 -20.97
C PHE A 22 2.08 -23.98 -20.43
N SER A 23 1.57 -25.20 -20.17
CA SER A 23 2.40 -26.40 -20.01
C SER A 23 1.61 -27.63 -20.47
N SER A 24 1.28 -27.67 -21.76
CA SER A 24 1.00 -28.91 -22.49
C SER A 24 0.66 -28.58 -23.93
N ASN A 25 1.60 -28.80 -24.85
CA ASN A 25 1.36 -29.57 -26.07
C ASN A 25 2.57 -29.54 -27.00
N THR A 26 3.18 -30.72 -27.17
CA THR A 26 3.51 -31.26 -28.49
C THR A 26 3.74 -32.77 -28.33
N PHE A 27 2.77 -33.61 -28.70
CA PHE A 27 3.12 -34.77 -29.54
C PHE A 27 1.90 -35.39 -30.25
N SER A 28 2.17 -35.75 -31.49
CA SER A 28 1.28 -36.30 -32.50
C SER A 28 0.82 -37.74 -32.21
N THR A 29 -0.39 -38.06 -32.70
CA THR A 29 -0.96 -39.40 -32.83
C THR A 29 -0.05 -40.37 -33.61
N PRO A 30 -0.09 -41.69 -33.32
CA PRO A 30 -0.94 -42.56 -34.16
C PRO A 30 -1.65 -43.75 -33.47
N LYS A 31 -2.84 -44.05 -34.00
CA LYS A 31 -3.56 -45.33 -34.21
C LYS A 31 -3.53 -46.49 -33.17
N THR A 32 -4.74 -46.78 -32.65
CA THR A 32 -5.43 -48.09 -32.46
C THR A 32 -4.63 -49.34 -32.07
N THR A 33 -4.94 -49.94 -30.90
CA THR A 33 -5.63 -51.26 -30.77
C THR A 33 -5.98 -51.63 -29.32
N ALA A 34 -7.23 -52.07 -29.15
CA ALA A 34 -7.87 -53.02 -28.23
C ALA A 34 -7.36 -53.35 -26.79
N PHE A 35 -8.34 -53.33 -25.87
CA PHE A 35 -8.62 -54.25 -24.75
C PHE A 35 -7.60 -54.42 -23.60
N THR A 36 -8.00 -54.10 -22.37
CA THR A 36 -8.42 -55.07 -21.33
C THR A 36 -8.80 -54.32 -20.04
N THR A 37 -9.97 -54.66 -19.51
CA THR A 37 -10.55 -54.15 -18.26
C THR A 37 -9.91 -54.84 -17.05
N THR A 38 -9.37 -54.09 -16.11
CA THR A 38 -9.08 -54.59 -14.76
C THR A 38 -9.48 -53.56 -13.72
N THR A 39 -10.62 -53.81 -13.07
CA THR A 39 -11.07 -53.16 -11.83
C THR A 39 -10.12 -53.50 -10.69
N THR A 40 -9.52 -52.49 -10.05
CA THR A 40 -8.94 -52.63 -8.70
C THR A 40 -9.37 -51.44 -7.85
N THR A 41 -10.13 -51.73 -6.81
CA THR A 41 -10.60 -50.80 -5.78
C THR A 41 -9.48 -50.61 -4.76
N ILE A 42 -8.97 -49.38 -4.58
CA ILE A 42 -8.19 -48.98 -3.41
C ILE A 42 -8.72 -47.63 -2.93
N SER A 43 -9.26 -47.66 -1.71
CA SER A 43 -9.62 -46.52 -0.88
C SER A 43 -8.37 -45.92 -0.21
N SER A 44 -8.19 -44.59 -0.27
CA SER A 44 -7.66 -43.77 0.84
C SER A 44 -7.42 -42.31 0.41
N SER A 45 -8.01 -41.39 1.18
CA SER A 45 -7.50 -40.06 1.59
C SER A 45 -6.57 -39.29 0.64
N LEU A 46 -7.05 -38.15 0.13
CA LEU A 46 -6.22 -37.10 -0.47
C LEU A 46 -6.27 -35.84 0.38
N SER A 47 -5.26 -35.68 1.23
CA SER A 47 -4.71 -34.38 1.61
C SER A 47 -3.80 -33.93 0.46
N SER A 48 -4.16 -32.86 -0.24
CA SER A 48 -3.44 -32.40 -1.42
C SER A 48 -2.38 -31.36 -1.05
N SER A 49 -1.15 -31.84 -0.85
CA SER A 49 0.08 -31.09 -1.13
C SER A 49 0.30 -31.10 -2.65
N PHE A 50 0.36 -29.95 -3.30
CA PHE A 50 0.81 -29.78 -4.70
C PHE A 50 2.07 -28.91 -4.67
N LEU A 51 3.28 -29.49 -4.78
CA LEU A 51 4.03 -29.90 -5.97
C LEU A 51 4.66 -28.74 -6.76
N SER A 52 5.91 -28.48 -6.42
CA SER A 52 6.96 -27.97 -7.29
C SER A 52 7.23 -28.93 -8.45
N ALA A 53 7.31 -28.41 -9.67
CA ALA A 53 7.98 -29.05 -10.79
C ALA A 53 8.41 -27.98 -11.82
N THR A 54 9.70 -27.68 -11.87
CA THR A 54 10.31 -26.84 -12.92
C THR A 54 11.17 -27.74 -13.79
N THR A 55 10.77 -27.97 -15.02
CA THR A 55 11.53 -28.75 -16.00
C THR A 55 12.51 -27.83 -16.73
N ALA A 56 13.80 -28.14 -16.62
CA ALA A 56 14.88 -27.46 -17.31
C ALA A 56 14.89 -27.84 -18.81
N ALA A 57 14.92 -26.83 -19.69
CA ALA A 57 15.25 -26.99 -21.09
C ALA A 57 16.69 -26.52 -21.32
N THR A 58 17.58 -27.49 -21.49
CA THR A 58 18.97 -27.35 -21.90
C THR A 58 19.02 -26.81 -23.33
N THR A 59 19.64 -25.64 -23.54
CA THR A 59 20.14 -25.26 -24.87
C THR A 59 21.60 -24.85 -24.72
N THR A 60 22.45 -25.75 -25.23
CA THR A 60 23.89 -25.63 -25.29
C THR A 60 24.29 -24.60 -26.33
N ALA A 61 24.88 -23.48 -25.90
CA ALA A 61 25.67 -22.60 -26.76
C ALA A 61 26.95 -22.20 -26.01
N THR A 62 28.05 -22.78 -26.46
CA THR A 62 29.41 -22.60 -25.96
C THR A 62 30.02 -21.34 -26.56
N THR A 63 30.26 -20.29 -25.74
CA THR A 63 31.26 -19.26 -26.06
C THR A 63 31.91 -18.71 -24.77
N THR A 64 33.07 -19.29 -24.46
CA THR A 64 34.32 -18.70 -23.93
C THR A 64 34.27 -17.39 -23.10
N THR A 65 34.40 -17.56 -21.78
CA THR A 65 35.36 -16.94 -20.86
C THR A 65 35.56 -15.40 -20.83
N THR A 66 34.99 -14.76 -19.80
CA THR A 66 35.73 -13.87 -18.88
C THR A 66 35.08 -13.93 -17.50
N THR A 67 35.75 -14.62 -16.59
CA THR A 67 35.51 -14.68 -15.14
C THR A 67 36.06 -13.41 -14.48
N SER A 68 35.20 -12.53 -13.97
CA SER A 68 35.43 -11.62 -12.84
C SER A 68 34.08 -11.02 -12.43
N ASP A 69 33.87 -10.84 -11.13
CA ASP A 69 32.75 -10.09 -10.52
C ASP A 69 31.45 -10.85 -10.24
N ILE A 70 31.56 -11.95 -9.49
CA ILE A 70 30.53 -12.26 -8.49
C ILE A 70 30.80 -11.33 -7.31
N ALA A 71 30.28 -10.10 -7.40
CA ALA A 71 30.27 -9.17 -6.29
C ALA A 71 29.37 -9.72 -5.18
N ASN A 72 29.93 -9.82 -3.98
CA ASN A 72 29.20 -9.92 -2.72
C ASN A 72 28.15 -8.80 -2.66
N ASP A 73 26.91 -9.11 -3.02
CA ASP A 73 25.78 -8.21 -2.81
C ASP A 73 25.41 -8.25 -1.32
N LYS A 74 26.26 -7.63 -0.50
CA LYS A 74 25.83 -7.17 0.82
C LYS A 74 24.77 -6.12 0.53
N SER A 75 23.50 -6.49 0.75
CA SER A 75 22.37 -5.58 0.85
C SER A 75 22.84 -4.27 1.47
N VAL A 76 22.98 -3.24 0.65
CA VAL A 76 23.35 -1.91 1.13
C VAL A 76 22.17 -1.45 1.98
N ALA A 77 22.43 -1.22 3.27
CA ALA A 77 21.40 -0.75 4.19
C ALA A 77 20.76 0.53 3.63
N LEU A 78 19.43 0.57 3.64
CA LEU A 78 18.68 1.70 3.12
C LEU A 78 18.97 2.96 3.97
N ASP A 79 19.33 4.05 3.31
CA ASP A 79 19.67 5.31 3.97
C ASP A 79 18.45 6.24 4.05
N TRP A 80 17.97 6.44 5.27
CA TRP A 80 16.91 7.37 5.66
C TRP A 80 17.46 8.59 6.41
N SER A 81 18.69 9.03 6.09
CA SER A 81 19.36 10.15 6.77
C SER A 81 18.66 11.51 6.57
N PHE A 82 17.85 11.66 5.53
CA PHE A 82 17.08 12.88 5.26
C PHE A 82 15.90 13.11 6.24
N LEU A 83 15.50 12.07 6.99
CA LEU A 83 14.48 12.17 8.03
C LEU A 83 15.10 12.62 9.36
N ASP A 84 14.44 13.56 10.03
CA ASP A 84 14.81 14.03 11.37
C ASP A 84 14.29 13.13 12.49
N GLY A 85 13.26 12.32 12.23
CA GLY A 85 12.67 11.41 13.20
C GLY A 85 11.67 10.44 12.58
N VAL A 86 11.44 9.31 13.25
CA VAL A 86 10.49 8.27 12.85
C VAL A 86 9.64 7.92 14.07
N TYR A 87 8.33 7.97 13.93
CA TYR A 87 7.38 7.75 15.03
C TYR A 87 6.39 6.66 14.63
N LEU A 88 6.26 5.64 15.48
CA LEU A 88 5.31 4.54 15.29
C LEU A 88 4.19 4.65 16.32
N ILE A 89 2.97 4.88 15.84
CA ILE A 89 1.75 4.91 16.65
C ILE A 89 1.22 3.48 16.81
N HIS A 90 1.11 3.04 18.05
CA HIS A 90 0.59 1.74 18.43
C HIS A 90 -0.59 1.87 19.39
N CYS A 91 -1.63 1.07 19.14
CA CYS A 91 -2.80 0.98 20.00
C CYS A 91 -2.96 -0.48 20.48
N PRO A 92 -2.58 -0.79 21.73
CA PRO A 92 -2.65 -2.14 22.27
C PRO A 92 -4.11 -2.54 22.49
N ASN A 93 -4.67 -3.28 21.54
CA ASN A 93 -6.01 -3.86 21.60
C ASN A 93 -5.95 -5.39 21.50
N GLY A 94 -5.69 -6.03 22.64
CA GLY A 94 -5.64 -7.50 22.75
C GLY A 94 -4.51 -8.17 21.97
N ASN A 95 -4.58 -9.50 21.82
CA ASN A 95 -3.51 -10.31 21.22
C ASN A 95 -3.19 -9.95 19.76
N ALA A 96 -4.19 -9.51 18.99
CA ALA A 96 -4.01 -9.09 17.61
C ALA A 96 -3.07 -7.88 17.49
N ALA A 97 -3.07 -6.99 18.49
CA ALA A 97 -2.21 -5.80 18.48
C ALA A 97 -0.72 -6.15 18.66
N ALA A 98 -0.39 -7.15 19.49
CA ALA A 98 0.98 -7.63 19.64
C ALA A 98 1.54 -8.22 18.33
N GLN A 99 0.71 -8.98 17.61
CA GLN A 99 1.10 -9.52 16.30
C GLN A 99 1.30 -8.42 15.25
N ARG A 100 0.44 -7.39 15.24
CA ARG A 100 0.57 -6.21 14.37
C ARG A 100 1.88 -5.46 14.61
N LEU A 101 2.19 -5.18 15.88
CA LEU A 101 3.41 -4.49 16.26
C LEU A 101 4.66 -5.29 15.85
N SER A 102 4.72 -6.58 16.22
CA SER A 102 5.85 -7.45 15.86
C SER A 102 6.05 -7.58 14.34
N SER A 103 4.96 -7.65 13.56
CA SER A 103 5.03 -7.65 12.09
C SER A 103 5.59 -6.33 11.56
N THR A 104 5.15 -5.20 12.13
CA THR A 104 5.63 -3.86 11.76
C THR A 104 7.11 -3.68 12.12
N GLU A 105 7.55 -4.10 13.30
CA GLU A 105 8.97 -4.06 13.71
C GLU A 105 9.85 -4.86 12.76
N THR A 106 9.39 -6.04 12.33
CA THR A 106 10.09 -6.85 11.32
C THR A 106 10.25 -6.09 10.00
N ILE A 107 9.19 -5.41 9.54
CA ILE A 107 9.24 -4.57 8.34
C ILE A 107 10.23 -3.41 8.53
N LEU A 108 10.15 -2.69 9.65
CA LEU A 108 11.03 -1.56 9.95
C LEU A 108 12.49 -1.96 10.05
N ASN A 109 12.78 -3.15 10.59
CA ASN A 109 14.12 -3.71 10.60
C ASN A 109 14.62 -3.98 9.17
N ASN A 110 13.78 -4.61 8.34
CA ASN A 110 14.11 -4.92 6.95
C ASN A 110 14.38 -3.68 6.07
N VAL A 111 13.84 -2.52 6.47
CA VAL A 111 14.02 -1.27 5.75
C VAL A 111 14.97 -0.29 6.46
N ASN A 112 15.70 -0.74 7.48
CA ASN A 112 16.67 0.05 8.25
C ASN A 112 16.08 1.31 8.91
N LEU A 113 14.84 1.19 9.43
CA LEU A 113 14.14 2.26 10.17
C LEU A 113 13.95 1.94 11.65
N LEU A 114 14.06 0.67 12.08
CA LEU A 114 13.72 0.27 13.45
C LEU A 114 14.52 1.05 14.50
N ASP A 115 15.85 1.15 14.34
CA ASP A 115 16.72 1.87 15.30
C ASP A 115 16.46 3.38 15.38
N LYS A 116 15.77 3.94 14.38
CA LYS A 116 15.36 5.36 14.36
C LYS A 116 13.94 5.58 14.89
N THR A 117 13.20 4.50 15.13
CA THR A 117 11.77 4.56 15.42
C THR A 117 11.52 4.79 16.91
N ILE A 118 10.70 5.79 17.21
CA ILE A 118 10.17 6.06 18.54
C ILE A 118 8.75 5.50 18.60
N LEU A 119 8.56 4.44 19.40
CA LEU A 119 7.24 3.86 19.66
C LEU A 119 6.42 4.79 20.57
N LYS A 120 5.18 5.05 20.16
CA LYS A 120 4.20 5.86 20.89
C LYS A 120 2.94 5.02 21.08
N GLU A 121 2.74 4.54 22.30
CA GLU A 121 1.59 3.73 22.66
C GLU A 121 0.43 4.59 23.17
N PHE A 122 -0.78 4.32 22.69
CA PHE A 122 -1.98 5.05 23.06
C PHE A 122 -3.09 4.10 23.50
N GLN A 123 -3.81 4.48 24.56
CA GLN A 123 -5.03 3.79 24.94
C GLN A 123 -6.08 3.94 23.84
N THR A 124 -6.93 2.94 23.72
CA THR A 124 -7.97 2.93 22.69
C THR A 124 -9.21 3.65 23.16
N ASP A 125 -9.70 4.52 22.28
CA ASP A 125 -10.96 5.23 22.49
C ASP A 125 -12.10 4.37 21.94
N ASP A 126 -12.59 3.44 22.76
CA ASP A 126 -13.66 2.52 22.34
C ASP A 126 -15.01 3.20 22.11
N GLU A 127 -15.24 4.38 22.70
CA GLU A 127 -16.45 5.17 22.48
C GLU A 127 -16.43 5.85 21.10
N ASN A 128 -15.28 6.38 20.70
CA ASN A 128 -15.10 7.01 19.40
C ASN A 128 -13.69 6.75 18.86
N ARG A 129 -13.54 5.64 18.15
CA ARG A 129 -12.26 5.19 17.62
C ARG A 129 -11.64 6.13 16.58
N ILE A 130 -12.48 6.88 15.87
CA ILE A 130 -12.02 7.92 14.93
C ILE A 130 -11.37 9.07 15.70
N ARG A 131 -11.98 9.50 16.81
CA ARG A 131 -11.41 10.47 17.74
C ARG A 131 -10.12 9.94 18.37
N GLY A 132 -10.08 8.67 18.78
CA GLY A 132 -8.85 8.03 19.29
C GLY A 132 -7.68 8.12 18.32
N CYS A 133 -7.89 7.75 17.05
CA CYS A 133 -6.88 7.90 15.99
C CYS A 133 -6.45 9.37 15.82
N TYR A 134 -7.41 10.29 15.75
CA TYR A 134 -7.12 11.72 15.66
C TYR A 134 -6.22 12.21 16.81
N THR A 135 -6.59 11.90 18.05
CA THR A 135 -5.87 12.30 19.26
C THR A 135 -4.47 11.72 19.32
N SER A 136 -4.27 10.45 18.91
CA SER A 136 -2.92 9.85 18.89
C SER A 136 -1.98 10.58 17.94
N HIS A 137 -2.44 10.93 16.73
CA HIS A 137 -1.64 11.69 15.77
C HIS A 137 -1.28 13.09 16.30
N LEU A 138 -2.25 13.83 16.85
CA LEU A 138 -1.98 15.16 17.40
C LEU A 138 -1.07 15.13 18.62
N SER A 139 -1.19 14.11 19.47
CA SER A 139 -0.28 13.93 20.60
C SER A 139 1.16 13.77 20.13
N VAL A 140 1.39 12.97 19.09
CA VAL A 140 2.72 12.82 18.48
C VAL A 140 3.23 14.15 17.92
N TYR A 141 2.39 14.92 17.20
CA TYR A 141 2.81 16.23 16.68
C TYR A 141 3.16 17.22 17.78
N ARG A 142 2.35 17.30 18.85
CA ARG A 142 2.60 18.19 19.99
C ARG A 142 3.91 17.84 20.68
N ASP A 143 4.22 16.55 20.85
CA ASP A 143 5.50 16.10 21.40
C ASP A 143 6.67 16.53 20.51
N ILE A 144 6.59 16.30 19.20
CA ILE A 144 7.63 16.68 18.24
C ILE A 144 7.86 18.19 18.26
N LEU A 145 6.79 18.98 18.21
CA LEU A 145 6.88 20.44 18.23
C LEU A 145 7.48 20.95 19.54
N ARG A 146 7.13 20.35 20.68
CA ARG A 146 7.71 20.69 21.99
C ARG A 146 9.22 20.39 22.02
N ASP A 147 9.65 19.27 21.46
CA ASP A 147 11.07 18.92 21.39
C ASP A 147 11.86 19.87 20.49
N ILE A 148 11.28 20.31 19.37
CA ILE A 148 11.86 21.35 18.51
C ILE A 148 12.03 22.65 19.30
N ASP A 149 10.99 23.07 20.01
CA ASP A 149 10.97 24.30 20.81
C ASP A 149 12.01 24.29 21.94
N ASN A 150 12.14 23.16 22.63
CA ASN A 150 13.10 22.97 23.73
C ASN A 150 14.56 23.00 23.22
N ASN A 151 14.83 22.35 22.09
CA ASN A 151 16.16 22.36 21.48
C ASN A 151 16.57 23.76 21.01
N GLN A 152 15.63 24.55 20.49
CA GLN A 152 15.88 25.95 20.14
C GLN A 152 16.18 26.82 21.37
N LYS A 153 15.44 26.64 22.48
CA LYS A 153 15.66 27.39 23.72
C LYS A 153 17.00 27.05 24.39
N ASN A 154 17.42 25.79 24.35
CA ASN A 154 18.68 25.34 24.95
C ASN A 154 19.91 25.83 24.17
N ASN A 155 19.83 25.93 22.85
CA ASN A 155 20.91 26.48 22.02
C ASN A 155 21.15 27.99 22.23
N ASN A 156 20.21 28.69 22.87
CA ASN A 156 20.29 30.12 23.17
C ASN A 156 20.70 30.43 24.63
N ARG A 157 21.10 29.44 25.43
CA ARG A 157 21.60 29.65 26.79
C ARG A 157 23.10 29.34 26.88
N PRO A 158 23.93 30.18 27.54
CA PRO A 158 25.30 29.80 27.88
C PRO A 158 25.25 28.59 28.82
N ILE A 159 25.94 27.51 28.42
CA ILE A 159 25.96 26.24 29.14
C ILE A 159 26.68 26.43 30.48
N PHE A 160 25.93 26.50 31.58
CA PHE A 160 26.43 26.11 32.90
C PHE A 160 25.88 24.73 33.19
N ASP A 161 26.74 23.73 33.01
CA ASP A 161 26.42 22.32 33.16
C ASP A 161 26.42 21.96 34.66
N PHE A 162 25.23 21.72 35.22
CA PHE A 162 25.07 21.16 36.56
C PHE A 162 24.43 19.77 36.43
N ARG A 163 25.28 18.74 36.38
CA ARG A 163 24.87 17.33 36.48
C ARG A 163 24.52 16.97 37.92
N LEU A 164 23.32 16.46 38.14
CA LEU A 164 22.99 15.69 39.35
C LEU A 164 23.30 14.20 39.14
N PRO A 165 23.74 13.48 40.19
CA PRO A 165 24.16 12.09 40.09
C PRO A 165 22.95 11.16 40.22
N PHE A 166 22.74 10.28 39.25
CA PHE A 166 21.95 9.07 39.49
C PHE A 166 22.92 7.90 39.71
N SER A 167 22.81 7.34 40.91
CA SER A 167 23.54 6.18 41.41
C SER A 167 22.98 4.90 40.78
N GLY A 168 23.86 4.02 40.31
CA GLY A 168 23.54 2.59 40.18
C GLY A 168 23.97 1.88 38.90
N SER A 169 25.25 1.49 38.88
CA SER A 169 25.79 0.27 38.23
C SER A 169 26.05 0.24 36.71
N ASN A 170 27.31 0.60 36.37
CA ASN A 170 28.27 -0.08 35.49
C ASN A 170 27.77 -0.96 34.32
N PHE A 171 27.96 -0.51 33.07
CA PHE A 171 28.72 -1.29 32.07
C PHE A 171 29.14 -0.47 30.82
N LEU A 172 30.47 -0.34 30.68
CA LEU A 172 31.32 -0.04 29.52
C LEU A 172 30.99 1.10 28.52
N LEU A 173 31.88 2.09 28.59
CA LEU A 173 32.19 3.15 27.63
C LEU A 173 32.53 2.62 26.24
N PHE A 174 31.74 3.02 25.23
CA PHE A 174 32.28 3.37 23.92
C PHE A 174 32.30 4.89 23.82
N ASN A 175 33.49 5.46 23.94
CA ASN A 175 33.74 6.86 23.65
C ASN A 175 34.59 6.89 22.38
N ASP A 176 33.96 7.00 21.22
CA ASP A 176 34.65 7.55 20.04
C ASP A 176 33.63 8.08 19.00
N ARG A 177 33.81 9.36 18.65
CA ARG A 177 33.21 10.10 17.51
C ARG A 177 31.69 10.31 17.44
N THR A 178 31.19 11.34 18.12
CA THR A 178 30.01 12.12 17.65
C THR A 178 30.10 13.61 17.97
N ASP A 179 31.20 14.28 17.63
CA ASP A 179 31.32 15.76 17.72
C ASP A 179 31.18 16.48 16.36
N GLN A 180 30.33 15.96 15.46
CA GLN A 180 29.97 16.66 14.22
C GLN A 180 28.46 16.85 13.96
N ARG A 181 27.59 16.59 14.95
CA ARG A 181 26.14 16.84 14.78
C ARG A 181 25.63 18.20 15.30
N ASN A 182 26.48 19.01 15.94
CA ASN A 182 26.02 20.23 16.63
C ASN A 182 25.98 21.51 15.79
N ASN A 183 26.22 21.47 14.48
CA ASN A 183 26.29 22.70 13.64
C ASN A 183 25.31 22.78 12.46
N ARG A 184 24.12 22.15 12.54
CA ARG A 184 23.01 22.37 11.57
C ARG A 184 21.72 22.89 12.20
N LEU A 185 21.77 23.52 13.38
CA LEU A 185 20.58 24.09 14.03
C LEU A 185 20.46 25.60 13.78
N GLY A 186 20.03 25.93 12.56
CA GLY A 186 19.29 27.16 12.30
C GLY A 186 17.96 26.78 11.66
N SER A 187 16.86 26.81 12.42
CA SER A 187 15.46 26.81 11.94
C SER A 187 15.11 25.89 10.75
N ALA A 188 15.76 24.73 10.61
CA ALA A 188 15.49 23.84 9.49
C ALA A 188 14.15 23.14 9.71
N ASP A 189 13.25 23.27 8.75
CA ASP A 189 11.98 22.58 8.71
C ASP A 189 12.21 21.06 8.83
N LYS A 190 11.77 20.51 9.97
CA LYS A 190 11.94 19.11 10.32
C LYS A 190 11.04 18.23 9.47
N LYS A 191 11.58 17.11 9.02
CA LYS A 191 10.90 16.08 8.23
C LYS A 191 10.78 14.82 9.06
N VAL A 192 9.57 14.49 9.49
CA VAL A 192 9.32 13.32 10.34
C VAL A 192 8.46 12.29 9.62
N LEU A 193 8.81 11.02 9.74
CA LEU A 193 8.01 9.90 9.26
C LEU A 193 7.08 9.43 10.36
N ILE A 194 5.78 9.43 10.08
CA ILE A 194 4.75 8.88 10.96
C ILE A 194 4.26 7.56 10.38
N LEU A 195 4.16 6.55 11.24
CA LEU A 195 3.77 5.18 10.91
C LEU A 195 2.68 4.72 11.88
N GLU A 196 1.76 3.90 11.39
CA GLU A 196 0.87 3.09 12.21
C GLU A 196 1.34 1.63 12.25
N ASP A 197 0.95 0.90 13.30
CA ASP A 197 1.26 -0.53 13.49
C ASP A 197 0.55 -1.50 12.52
N ASN A 198 -0.13 -1.00 11.49
CA ASN A 198 -0.85 -1.79 10.48
C ASN A 198 -0.14 -1.78 9.13
N LEU A 199 1.19 -1.83 9.16
CA LEU A 199 2.05 -1.69 8.00
C LEU A 199 2.23 -3.00 7.24
N ALA A 200 2.26 -2.93 5.91
CA ALA A 200 2.77 -3.98 5.04
C ALA A 200 3.63 -3.38 3.92
N LEU A 201 4.56 -4.15 3.36
CA LEU A 201 5.35 -3.71 2.21
C LEU A 201 4.50 -3.74 0.94
N ASN A 202 4.63 -2.71 0.11
CA ASN A 202 3.96 -2.69 -1.19
C ASN A 202 4.69 -3.60 -2.19
N GLY A 203 4.42 -4.90 -2.10
CA GLY A 203 4.63 -5.86 -3.18
C GLY A 203 5.19 -7.21 -2.73
N SER A 204 4.27 -8.12 -2.49
CA SER A 204 4.57 -9.55 -2.43
C SER A 204 4.10 -10.29 -3.70
N GLY A 205 3.88 -9.57 -4.80
CA GLY A 205 3.30 -10.16 -6.01
C GLY A 205 3.85 -9.56 -7.29
N GLY A 206 4.86 -10.23 -7.86
CA GLY A 206 5.25 -10.09 -9.26
C GLY A 206 6.61 -9.43 -9.49
N CYS A 207 7.59 -10.29 -9.83
CA CYS A 207 8.85 -9.97 -10.50
C CYS A 207 9.94 -9.33 -9.63
N ASP A 208 10.51 -10.12 -8.71
CA ASP A 208 11.96 -10.34 -8.54
C ASP A 208 12.25 -10.99 -7.17
N ASN A 209 12.40 -12.32 -7.18
CA ASN A 209 13.20 -13.13 -6.24
C ASN A 209 13.34 -12.69 -4.78
N GLY A 210 12.26 -12.27 -4.10
CA GLY A 210 12.27 -12.08 -2.64
C GLY A 210 13.15 -10.93 -2.13
N ASN A 211 13.62 -10.03 -3.00
CA ASN A 211 14.34 -8.84 -2.59
C ASN A 211 13.37 -7.67 -2.34
N SER A 212 13.56 -7.01 -1.20
CA SER A 212 12.80 -5.84 -0.75
C SER A 212 12.51 -4.85 -1.88
N ILE A 213 11.23 -4.56 -2.13
CA ILE A 213 10.77 -3.64 -3.20
C ILE A 213 11.14 -2.18 -2.91
N ILE A 214 11.49 -1.86 -1.67
CA ILE A 214 11.97 -0.52 -1.34
C ILE A 214 13.45 -0.42 -1.74
N SER A 215 13.67 0.24 -2.88
CA SER A 215 15.03 0.54 -3.36
C SER A 215 15.53 1.87 -2.81
N GLN A 216 16.86 2.00 -2.64
CA GLN A 216 17.49 3.28 -2.29
C GLN A 216 17.14 4.38 -3.30
N LYS A 217 16.93 4.01 -4.57
CA LYS A 217 16.48 4.94 -5.61
C LYS A 217 15.14 5.60 -5.24
N ALA A 218 14.16 4.82 -4.78
CA ALA A 218 12.86 5.36 -4.39
C ALA A 218 12.99 6.30 -3.19
N ILE A 219 13.84 5.95 -2.21
CA ILE A 219 14.14 6.79 -1.05
C ILE A 219 14.83 8.10 -1.49
N ASN A 220 15.82 8.03 -2.37
CA ASN A 220 16.52 9.19 -2.90
C ASN A 220 15.57 10.11 -3.68
N SER A 221 14.61 9.56 -4.44
CA SER A 221 13.59 10.33 -5.15
C SER A 221 12.69 11.09 -4.17
N ILE A 222 12.30 10.47 -3.05
CA ILE A 222 11.54 11.13 -1.98
C ILE A 222 12.39 12.22 -1.30
N ALA A 223 13.61 11.89 -0.87
CA ALA A 223 14.54 12.81 -0.23
C ALA A 223 14.77 14.06 -1.08
N THR A 224 15.13 13.86 -2.35
CA THR A 224 15.34 14.96 -3.30
C THR A 224 14.10 15.82 -3.44
N PHE A 225 12.91 15.21 -3.53
CA PHE A 225 11.66 15.96 -3.65
C PHE A 225 11.38 16.81 -2.40
N VAL A 226 11.46 16.24 -1.20
CA VAL A 226 11.16 16.97 0.05
C VAL A 226 12.20 18.02 0.42
N GLU A 227 13.43 17.89 -0.10
CA GLU A 227 14.50 18.87 0.09
C GLU A 227 14.44 20.02 -0.93
N SER A 228 14.06 19.74 -2.18
CA SER A 228 14.06 20.74 -3.27
C SER A 228 12.73 21.48 -3.42
N ASN A 229 11.63 20.91 -2.93
CA ASN A 229 10.31 21.52 -3.01
C ASN A 229 9.93 22.14 -1.66
N SER A 230 9.51 23.40 -1.65
CA SER A 230 8.99 24.08 -0.45
C SER A 230 7.46 24.05 -0.36
N SER A 231 6.77 23.56 -1.38
CA SER A 231 5.30 23.58 -1.51
C SER A 231 4.61 22.26 -1.11
N TRP A 232 5.28 21.42 -0.32
CA TRP A 232 4.70 20.19 0.22
C TRP A 232 4.45 20.32 1.71
N ASP A 233 3.39 19.70 2.20
CA ASP A 233 3.06 19.60 3.62
C ASP A 233 3.07 18.13 4.07
N VAL A 234 2.55 17.23 3.23
CA VAL A 234 2.44 15.79 3.51
C VAL A 234 2.85 14.96 2.29
N MET A 235 3.75 14.00 2.51
CA MET A 235 4.20 13.01 1.53
C MET A 235 3.78 11.61 1.98
N HIS A 236 2.76 11.04 1.34
CA HIS A 236 2.23 9.71 1.63
C HIS A 236 3.16 8.61 1.14
N LEU A 237 3.52 7.69 2.04
CA LEU A 237 4.25 6.46 1.72
C LEU A 237 3.33 5.24 1.71
N ALA A 238 2.09 5.40 2.16
CA ALA A 238 0.95 4.52 1.95
C ALA A 238 -0.31 5.38 1.85
N TYR A 239 -1.20 5.07 0.90
CA TYR A 239 -2.53 5.66 0.85
C TYR A 239 -3.55 4.68 0.26
N ILE A 240 -4.83 4.89 0.59
CA ILE A 240 -5.95 4.08 0.13
C ILE A 240 -6.43 4.60 -1.23
N PRO A 241 -6.40 3.80 -2.32
CA PRO A 241 -6.68 4.30 -3.67
C PRO A 241 -8.18 4.41 -4.01
N TYR A 242 -9.08 3.98 -3.14
CA TYR A 242 -10.54 3.94 -3.39
C TYR A 242 -11.32 4.99 -2.58
N VAL A 243 -10.67 6.12 -2.28
CA VAL A 243 -11.29 7.26 -1.60
C VAL A 243 -12.13 8.06 -2.58
N PRO A 244 -13.34 8.52 -2.20
CA PRO A 244 -14.15 9.38 -3.06
C PRO A 244 -13.39 10.64 -3.48
N ASP A 245 -13.59 11.06 -4.74
CA ASP A 245 -12.96 12.24 -5.34
C ASP A 245 -11.42 12.24 -5.35
N LEU A 246 -10.76 11.11 -5.09
CA LEU A 246 -9.31 11.00 -5.22
C LEU A 246 -8.91 11.11 -6.69
N GLN A 247 -8.13 12.14 -6.99
CA GLN A 247 -7.45 12.34 -8.26
C GLN A 247 -5.94 12.33 -8.05
N ILE A 248 -5.23 11.67 -8.97
CA ILE A 248 -3.77 11.56 -8.93
C ILE A 248 -3.19 12.17 -10.20
N SER A 249 -2.41 13.23 -10.03
CA SER A 249 -1.71 13.90 -11.13
C SER A 249 -0.21 13.63 -11.07
N ARG A 250 0.40 13.42 -12.23
CA ARG A 250 1.86 13.22 -12.33
C ARG A 250 2.59 14.52 -12.04
N THR A 251 3.78 14.41 -11.45
CA THR A 251 4.74 15.52 -11.31
C THR A 251 5.88 15.34 -12.31
N ASP A 252 6.81 16.29 -12.36
CA ASP A 252 8.04 16.18 -13.15
C ASP A 252 8.92 14.99 -12.69
N ASN A 253 8.82 14.62 -11.41
CA ASN A 253 9.43 13.40 -10.89
C ASN A 253 8.45 12.23 -11.05
N LYS A 254 8.75 11.28 -11.94
CA LYS A 254 7.91 10.09 -12.19
C LYS A 254 7.65 9.21 -10.96
N ASP A 255 8.55 9.27 -9.97
CA ASP A 255 8.47 8.50 -8.74
C ASP A 255 7.62 9.22 -7.68
N ILE A 256 7.11 10.42 -7.97
CA ILE A 256 6.27 11.24 -7.09
C ILE A 256 5.00 11.69 -7.82
N VAL A 257 3.86 11.57 -7.14
CA VAL A 257 2.57 12.02 -7.65
C VAL A 257 1.94 13.03 -6.71
N LYS A 258 1.16 13.96 -7.25
CA LYS A 258 0.34 14.89 -6.46
C LYS A 258 -1.03 14.27 -6.25
N LEU A 259 -1.51 14.31 -5.01
CA LEU A 259 -2.82 13.81 -4.61
C LEU A 259 -3.77 14.99 -4.45
N SER A 260 -4.96 14.88 -5.02
CA SER A 260 -6.06 15.80 -4.79
C SER A 260 -7.31 15.02 -4.39
N THR A 261 -8.07 15.54 -3.44
CA THR A 261 -9.27 14.89 -2.89
C THR A 261 -10.31 15.93 -2.51
N GLY A 262 -11.57 15.50 -2.41
CA GLY A 262 -12.60 16.27 -1.72
C GLY A 262 -12.32 16.42 -0.21
N THR A 263 -13.18 17.18 0.48
CA THR A 263 -13.05 17.46 1.92
C THR A 263 -13.24 16.24 2.83
N GLY A 264 -13.82 15.14 2.33
CA GLY A 264 -13.98 13.85 3.02
C GLY A 264 -12.96 12.81 2.56
N SER A 265 -11.67 13.13 2.69
CA SER A 265 -10.57 12.31 2.19
C SER A 265 -10.09 11.27 3.22
N ALA A 266 -10.70 10.08 3.19
CA ALA A 266 -10.22 8.91 3.93
C ALA A 266 -8.95 8.26 3.32
N LEU A 267 -7.97 9.05 2.87
CA LEU A 267 -6.70 8.60 2.24
C LEU A 267 -5.86 7.70 3.14
N GLY A 268 -6.14 7.69 4.44
CA GLY A 268 -5.44 6.91 5.45
C GLY A 268 -4.21 7.63 5.99
N THR A 269 -3.73 7.13 7.12
CA THR A 269 -2.56 7.65 7.87
C THR A 269 -1.52 6.58 8.18
N THR A 270 -1.59 5.43 7.49
CA THR A 270 -0.70 4.29 7.74
C THR A 270 0.79 4.64 7.67
N ALA A 271 1.21 5.42 6.68
CA ALA A 271 2.61 5.87 6.56
C ALA A 271 2.73 7.16 5.75
N TYR A 272 3.29 8.21 6.34
CA TYR A 272 3.52 9.49 5.65
C TYR A 272 4.63 10.30 6.31
N ILE A 273 5.30 11.13 5.51
CA ILE A 273 6.24 12.15 5.98
C ILE A 273 5.47 13.47 6.08
N ILE A 274 5.69 14.20 7.17
CA ILE A 274 5.09 15.50 7.41
C ILE A 274 6.17 16.50 7.86
N ASN A 275 6.01 17.75 7.47
CA ASN A 275 6.93 18.82 7.84
C ASN A 275 6.48 19.56 9.12
N THR A 276 7.31 20.46 9.63
CA THR A 276 7.04 21.19 10.88
C THR A 276 5.85 22.12 10.73
N GLN A 277 5.76 22.83 9.60
CA GLN A 277 4.70 23.80 9.34
C GLN A 277 3.32 23.12 9.29
N ALA A 278 3.21 21.96 8.64
CA ALA A 278 2.00 21.17 8.55
C ALA A 278 1.57 20.63 9.93
N MET A 279 2.52 20.15 10.74
CA MET A 279 2.23 19.76 12.12
C MET A 279 1.70 20.93 12.95
N GLN A 280 2.29 22.12 12.84
CA GLN A 280 1.82 23.33 13.53
C GLN A 280 0.40 23.69 13.12
N ARG A 281 0.09 23.66 11.82
CA ARG A 281 -1.26 23.95 11.30
C ARG A 281 -2.30 22.95 11.78
N LEU A 282 -1.95 21.65 11.87
CA LEU A 282 -2.85 20.63 12.40
C LEU A 282 -3.13 20.81 13.89
N VAL A 283 -2.11 21.14 14.68
CA VAL A 283 -2.27 21.43 16.11
C VAL A 283 -3.07 22.71 16.34
N GLN A 284 -2.79 23.77 15.56
CA GLN A 284 -3.55 25.01 15.62
C GLN A 284 -5.03 24.80 15.29
N GLU A 285 -5.35 24.02 14.25
CA GLU A 285 -6.73 23.70 13.89
C GLU A 285 -7.48 23.00 15.04
N ASP A 286 -6.81 22.09 15.76
CA ASP A 286 -7.38 21.43 16.96
C ASP A 286 -7.52 22.38 18.15
N ASP A 287 -6.54 23.25 18.39
CA ASP A 287 -6.61 24.23 19.48
C ASP A 287 -7.77 25.22 19.26
N GLU A 288 -8.06 25.58 18.01
CA GLU A 288 -9.13 26.52 17.64
C GLU A 288 -10.52 25.86 17.59
N ASN A 289 -10.62 24.63 17.03
CA ASN A 289 -11.90 24.02 16.69
C ASN A 289 -12.18 22.71 17.43
N GLY A 290 -11.18 22.12 18.07
CA GLY A 290 -11.24 20.76 18.62
C GLY A 290 -11.46 19.68 17.57
N PHE A 291 -11.83 18.48 18.02
CA PHE A 291 -12.16 17.37 17.14
C PHE A 291 -13.46 17.64 16.36
N GLN A 292 -13.32 17.94 15.07
CA GLN A 292 -14.44 18.11 14.13
C GLN A 292 -14.49 17.02 13.06
N LEU A 293 -13.33 16.52 12.63
CA LEU A 293 -13.18 15.60 11.51
C LEU A 293 -12.08 14.56 11.80
N PRO A 294 -12.13 13.37 11.16
CA PRO A 294 -11.02 12.44 11.13
C PRO A 294 -9.71 13.11 10.66
N ILE A 295 -8.56 12.67 11.18
CA ILE A 295 -7.26 13.28 10.81
C ILE A 295 -6.96 13.28 9.30
N PRO A 296 -7.31 12.25 8.49
CA PRO A 296 -7.10 12.30 7.04
C PRO A 296 -7.93 13.39 6.33
N ASP A 297 -9.11 13.69 6.87
CA ASP A 297 -10.04 14.69 6.34
C ASP A 297 -9.58 16.10 6.70
N VAL A 298 -9.09 16.30 7.93
CA VAL A 298 -8.42 17.56 8.32
C VAL A 298 -7.20 17.82 7.44
N MET A 299 -6.39 16.79 7.14
CA MET A 299 -5.28 16.93 6.21
C MET A 299 -5.73 17.31 4.79
N ALA A 300 -6.85 16.80 4.29
CA ALA A 300 -7.37 17.23 2.99
C ALA A 300 -7.92 18.66 3.02
N LYS A 301 -8.59 19.05 4.10
CA LYS A 301 -9.05 20.44 4.31
C LYS A 301 -7.88 21.42 4.31
N LEU A 302 -6.81 21.12 5.06
CA LEU A 302 -5.70 22.06 5.25
C LEU A 302 -4.65 22.00 4.13
N PHE A 303 -4.46 20.84 3.50
CA PHE A 303 -3.32 20.54 2.61
C PHE A 303 -3.75 19.98 1.24
N GLY A 304 -4.97 20.24 0.78
CA GLY A 304 -5.48 19.70 -0.49
C GLY A 304 -4.58 19.93 -1.70
N GLU A 305 -3.79 21.01 -1.72
CA GLU A 305 -2.90 21.36 -2.82
C GLU A 305 -1.42 20.99 -2.62
N SER A 306 -1.04 20.58 -1.42
CA SER A 306 0.34 20.33 -0.98
C SER A 306 0.57 18.90 -0.49
N ARG A 307 -0.33 18.00 -0.92
CA ARG A 307 -0.25 16.55 -0.66
C ARG A 307 0.35 15.80 -1.84
N TYR A 308 1.34 14.98 -1.54
CA TYR A 308 2.06 14.16 -2.50
C TYR A 308 2.11 12.71 -2.01
N ALA A 309 2.51 11.80 -2.90
CA ALA A 309 2.81 10.42 -2.55
C ALA A 309 3.96 9.86 -3.38
N SER A 310 4.66 8.86 -2.85
CA SER A 310 5.58 8.07 -3.64
C SER A 310 4.81 7.18 -4.63
N ASN A 311 5.39 6.95 -5.81
CA ASN A 311 4.81 6.15 -6.88
C ASN A 311 5.83 5.12 -7.41
N PRO A 312 5.67 3.82 -7.09
CA PRO A 312 4.63 3.25 -6.23
C PRO A 312 4.78 3.68 -4.75
N THR A 313 3.72 3.50 -3.95
CA THR A 313 3.85 3.67 -2.49
C THR A 313 4.81 2.64 -1.93
N LEU A 314 5.62 2.99 -0.92
CA LEU A 314 6.58 2.06 -0.33
C LEU A 314 5.90 1.04 0.58
N PHE A 315 4.83 1.48 1.24
CA PHE A 315 4.03 0.68 2.14
C PHE A 315 2.58 0.64 1.68
N VAL A 316 1.84 -0.29 2.25
CA VAL A 316 0.37 -0.37 2.20
C VAL A 316 -0.15 -0.69 3.59
N ARG A 317 -1.46 -0.50 3.78
CA ARG A 317 -2.13 -1.03 4.96
C ARG A 317 -2.17 -2.55 4.91
N ALA A 318 -1.81 -3.21 5.99
CA ALA A 318 -1.80 -4.67 6.08
C ALA A 318 -3.22 -5.23 5.87
N PRO A 319 -3.43 -6.15 4.90
CA PRO A 319 -4.75 -6.66 4.56
C PRO A 319 -5.46 -7.37 5.71
N SER A 320 -4.69 -8.08 6.54
CA SER A 320 -5.19 -8.80 7.71
C SER A 320 -5.62 -7.88 8.85
N THR A 321 -5.38 -6.57 8.75
CA THR A 321 -5.81 -5.61 9.76
C THR A 321 -7.30 -5.33 9.62
N LYS A 322 -8.08 -6.02 10.44
CA LYS A 322 -9.52 -5.80 10.61
C LYS A 322 -9.82 -4.33 10.96
N SER A 323 -10.89 -3.80 10.39
CA SER A 323 -11.29 -2.41 10.62
C SER A 323 -11.91 -2.28 11.99
N LEU A 324 -11.44 -1.27 12.71
CA LEU A 324 -12.03 -0.93 13.99
C LEU A 324 -13.34 -0.15 13.86
N VAL A 325 -13.66 0.39 12.67
CA VAL A 325 -14.79 1.30 12.43
C VAL A 325 -15.93 0.61 11.68
N ASN A 326 -15.63 -0.17 10.62
CA ASN A 326 -16.68 -0.89 9.87
C ASN A 326 -16.33 -2.38 9.70
N PRO A 327 -16.44 -3.22 10.74
CA PRO A 327 -16.04 -4.63 10.67
C PRO A 327 -16.82 -5.42 9.59
N GLN A 328 -18.03 -4.98 9.25
CA GLN A 328 -18.85 -5.57 8.17
C GLN A 328 -18.21 -5.52 6.77
N LEU A 329 -17.19 -4.68 6.57
CA LEU A 329 -16.47 -4.56 5.30
C LEU A 329 -15.08 -5.20 5.36
N ASP A 330 -14.75 -5.93 6.43
CA ASP A 330 -13.39 -6.41 6.64
C ASP A 330 -12.94 -7.43 5.59
N ASP A 331 -13.82 -8.33 5.18
CA ASP A 331 -13.47 -9.32 4.15
C ASP A 331 -13.25 -8.64 2.80
N LEU A 332 -14.05 -7.62 2.48
CA LEU A 332 -13.85 -6.79 1.29
C LEU A 332 -12.54 -6.01 1.38
N ARG A 333 -12.25 -5.39 2.53
CA ARG A 333 -11.02 -4.64 2.77
C ARG A 333 -9.78 -5.51 2.71
N GLU A 334 -9.86 -6.74 3.22
CA GLU A 334 -8.77 -7.71 3.17
C GLU A 334 -8.39 -8.05 1.72
N ILE A 335 -9.35 -8.03 0.79
CA ILE A 335 -9.09 -8.15 -0.65
C ILE A 335 -8.56 -6.83 -1.22
N LEU A 336 -9.22 -5.70 -0.94
CA LEU A 336 -8.87 -4.39 -1.49
C LEU A 336 -7.50 -3.88 -1.04
N PHE A 337 -7.06 -4.24 0.16
CA PHE A 337 -5.75 -3.88 0.71
C PHE A 337 -4.63 -4.85 0.34
N GLN A 338 -4.91 -5.92 -0.42
CA GLN A 338 -3.83 -6.73 -0.97
C GLN A 338 -2.86 -5.84 -1.75
N PRO A 339 -1.53 -5.95 -1.54
CA PRO A 339 -0.55 -5.09 -2.18
C PRO A 339 -0.70 -5.06 -3.71
N VAL A 340 -0.99 -6.21 -4.33
CA VAL A 340 -1.19 -6.32 -5.78
C VAL A 340 -2.40 -5.51 -6.25
N VAL A 341 -3.52 -5.56 -5.51
CA VAL A 341 -4.74 -4.83 -5.83
C VAL A 341 -4.55 -3.33 -5.63
N THR A 342 -3.92 -2.95 -4.52
CA THR A 342 -3.60 -1.54 -4.23
C THR A 342 -2.68 -0.96 -5.29
N ALA A 343 -1.57 -1.63 -5.62
CA ALA A 343 -0.63 -1.18 -6.64
C ALA A 343 -1.28 -1.07 -8.03
N PHE A 344 -2.16 -2.02 -8.40
CA PHE A 344 -2.91 -1.95 -9.64
C PHE A 344 -3.84 -0.73 -9.68
N ALA A 345 -4.61 -0.49 -8.62
CA ALA A 345 -5.51 0.66 -8.53
C ALA A 345 -4.76 1.99 -8.60
N GLN A 346 -3.64 2.10 -7.89
CA GLN A 346 -2.75 3.28 -7.95
C GLN A 346 -2.22 3.51 -9.36
N ARG A 347 -1.72 2.46 -10.04
CA ARG A 347 -1.25 2.55 -11.44
C ARG A 347 -2.35 3.02 -12.38
N LEU A 348 -3.58 2.52 -12.20
CA LEU A 348 -4.73 2.92 -13.01
C LEU A 348 -5.08 4.40 -12.81
N LEU A 349 -5.08 4.90 -11.57
CA LEU A 349 -5.31 6.31 -11.26
C LEU A 349 -4.21 7.21 -11.83
N VAL A 350 -2.94 6.85 -11.67
CA VAL A 350 -1.79 7.59 -12.22
C VAL A 350 -1.80 7.59 -13.75
N TRP A 351 -2.21 6.48 -14.35
CA TRP A 351 -2.25 6.33 -15.81
C TRP A 351 -3.36 7.16 -16.43
N THR A 352 -4.57 7.09 -15.86
CA THR A 352 -5.76 7.78 -16.38
C THR A 352 -5.82 9.26 -15.98
N GLY A 353 -5.31 9.63 -14.81
CA GLY A 353 -5.47 10.96 -14.23
C GLY A 353 -6.91 11.31 -13.85
N LEU A 354 -7.83 10.34 -13.92
CA LEU A 354 -9.24 10.51 -13.58
C LEU A 354 -9.44 10.40 -12.08
N SER A 355 -10.43 11.13 -11.56
CA SER A 355 -10.85 10.94 -10.17
C SER A 355 -11.53 9.58 -10.00
N THR A 356 -11.50 9.03 -8.79
CA THR A 356 -12.21 7.78 -8.46
C THR A 356 -13.70 7.83 -8.79
N ASN A 357 -14.35 8.99 -8.62
CA ASN A 357 -15.76 9.19 -8.97
C ASN A 357 -16.01 9.13 -10.49
N ALA A 358 -15.05 9.54 -11.31
CA ALA A 358 -15.13 9.39 -12.76
C ALA A 358 -14.73 7.98 -13.21
N LEU A 359 -13.76 7.36 -12.54
CA LEU A 359 -13.22 6.06 -12.90
C LEU A 359 -14.18 4.91 -12.58
N LEU A 360 -14.87 4.96 -11.44
CA LEU A 360 -15.81 3.92 -11.02
C LEU A 360 -16.91 3.63 -12.05
N PRO A 361 -17.69 4.61 -12.56
CA PRO A 361 -18.71 4.32 -13.57
C PRO A 361 -18.11 3.81 -14.88
N ILE A 362 -16.89 4.22 -15.25
CA ILE A 362 -16.19 3.70 -16.42
C ILE A 362 -15.83 2.22 -16.23
N VAL A 363 -15.33 1.84 -15.04
CA VAL A 363 -15.02 0.44 -14.70
C VAL A 363 -16.28 -0.40 -14.69
N VAL A 364 -17.37 0.10 -14.10
CA VAL A 364 -18.67 -0.59 -14.10
C VAL A 364 -19.20 -0.78 -15.52
N ALA A 365 -19.16 0.26 -16.35
CA ALA A 365 -19.60 0.17 -17.75
C ALA A 365 -18.73 -0.80 -18.56
N ALA A 366 -17.41 -0.81 -18.33
CA ALA A 366 -16.50 -1.75 -18.96
C ALA A 366 -16.80 -3.19 -18.54
N LEU A 367 -16.97 -3.45 -17.24
CA LEU A 367 -17.33 -4.77 -16.72
C LEU A 367 -18.68 -5.26 -17.28
N LEU A 368 -19.68 -4.38 -17.34
CA LEU A 368 -20.99 -4.70 -17.91
C LEU A 368 -20.88 -5.03 -19.41
N THR A 369 -20.14 -4.24 -20.17
CA THR A 369 -19.91 -4.46 -21.60
C THR A 369 -19.19 -5.78 -21.85
N THR A 370 -18.15 -6.08 -21.06
CA THR A 370 -17.42 -7.36 -21.13
C THR A 370 -18.31 -8.53 -20.73
N SER A 371 -19.17 -8.36 -19.73
CA SER A 371 -20.15 -9.38 -19.32
C SER A 371 -21.11 -9.71 -20.46
N ILE A 372 -21.71 -8.69 -21.08
CA ILE A 372 -22.65 -8.83 -22.19
C ILE A 372 -21.98 -9.50 -23.39
N ALA A 373 -20.80 -9.02 -23.79
CA ALA A 373 -20.05 -9.62 -24.90
C ALA A 373 -19.68 -11.09 -24.61
N SER A 374 -19.25 -11.39 -23.38
CA SER A 374 -18.93 -12.76 -22.97
C SER A 374 -20.14 -13.68 -23.00
N ILE A 375 -21.31 -13.21 -22.56
CA ILE A 375 -22.56 -13.95 -22.64
C ILE A 375 -22.94 -14.22 -24.10
N GLN A 376 -22.84 -13.20 -24.98
CA GLN A 376 -23.11 -13.36 -26.41
C GLN A 376 -22.20 -14.42 -27.03
N THR A 377 -20.88 -14.33 -26.81
CA THR A 377 -19.93 -15.33 -27.31
C THR A 377 -20.20 -16.72 -26.74
N THR A 378 -20.59 -16.82 -25.47
CA THR A 378 -20.96 -18.11 -24.84
C THR A 378 -22.18 -18.73 -25.54
N VAL A 379 -23.23 -17.93 -25.76
CA VAL A 379 -24.47 -18.38 -26.42
C VAL A 379 -24.19 -18.81 -27.86
N GLU A 380 -23.42 -18.02 -28.61
CA GLU A 380 -22.99 -18.36 -29.98
C GLU A 380 -22.18 -19.67 -30.00
N SER A 381 -21.27 -19.85 -29.04
CA SER A 381 -20.46 -21.07 -28.92
C SER A 381 -21.33 -22.30 -28.64
N ILE A 382 -22.32 -22.17 -27.74
CA ILE A 382 -23.29 -23.23 -27.44
C ILE A 382 -24.13 -23.55 -28.68
N PHE A 383 -24.59 -22.53 -29.41
CA PHE A 383 -25.41 -22.71 -30.60
C PHE A 383 -24.62 -23.36 -31.75
N GLN A 384 -23.36 -22.95 -31.95
CA GLN A 384 -22.45 -23.59 -32.90
C GLN A 384 -22.25 -25.05 -32.53
N TYR A 385 -21.88 -25.34 -31.28
CA TYR A 385 -21.67 -26.71 -30.81
C TYR A 385 -22.91 -27.59 -30.99
N TRP A 386 -24.11 -27.07 -30.71
CA TRP A 386 -25.35 -27.80 -30.94
C TRP A 386 -25.52 -28.15 -32.42
N ASN A 387 -25.32 -27.18 -33.32
CA ASN A 387 -25.60 -27.37 -34.74
C ASN A 387 -24.52 -28.15 -35.50
N THR A 388 -23.25 -27.99 -35.13
CA THR A 388 -22.11 -28.57 -35.87
C THR A 388 -21.43 -29.72 -35.13
N GLY A 389 -21.76 -29.95 -33.85
CA GLY A 389 -21.11 -30.95 -33.01
C GLY A 389 -19.68 -30.59 -32.58
N SER A 390 -19.19 -29.41 -32.94
CA SER A 390 -17.84 -28.92 -32.64
C SER A 390 -17.84 -27.41 -32.44
N PHE A 391 -16.86 -26.91 -31.69
CA PHE A 391 -16.63 -25.48 -31.51
C PHE A 391 -15.13 -25.21 -31.71
N ASP A 392 -14.80 -24.33 -32.65
CA ASP A 392 -13.42 -23.92 -32.92
C ASP A 392 -13.05 -22.73 -32.01
N GLY A 393 -12.74 -23.04 -30.75
CA GLY A 393 -12.26 -22.03 -29.81
C GLY A 393 -12.06 -22.55 -28.38
N PRO A 394 -11.32 -21.81 -27.55
CA PRO A 394 -11.13 -22.16 -26.15
C PRO A 394 -12.39 -21.81 -25.33
N TRP A 395 -13.22 -22.81 -25.05
CA TRP A 395 -14.41 -22.69 -24.18
C TRP A 395 -14.14 -22.00 -22.83
N ILE A 396 -12.91 -22.12 -22.33
CA ILE A 396 -12.52 -21.66 -21.01
C ILE A 396 -12.66 -20.14 -20.85
N VAL A 397 -12.45 -19.36 -21.93
CA VAL A 397 -12.48 -17.90 -21.86
C VAL A 397 -13.91 -17.38 -21.61
N PRO A 398 -14.92 -17.70 -22.45
CA PRO A 398 -16.29 -17.27 -22.21
C PRO A 398 -16.89 -17.84 -20.90
N LEU A 399 -16.55 -19.10 -20.55
CA LEU A 399 -17.06 -19.74 -19.34
C LEU A 399 -16.54 -19.10 -18.05
N LEU A 400 -15.31 -18.57 -18.04
CA LEU A 400 -14.73 -17.92 -16.86
C LEU A 400 -15.00 -16.42 -16.82
N SER A 401 -15.10 -15.75 -17.97
CA SER A 401 -15.28 -14.29 -18.01
C SER A 401 -16.66 -13.85 -17.51
N VAL A 402 -17.72 -14.61 -17.79
CA VAL A 402 -19.09 -14.33 -17.31
C VAL A 402 -19.21 -14.39 -15.78
N PRO A 403 -18.88 -15.50 -15.09
CA PRO A 403 -19.01 -15.55 -13.63
C PRO A 403 -18.08 -14.54 -12.95
N LEU A 404 -16.89 -14.30 -13.50
CA LEU A 404 -15.95 -13.36 -12.90
C LEU A 404 -16.42 -11.90 -13.03
N SER A 405 -16.97 -11.53 -14.18
CA SER A 405 -17.50 -10.18 -14.40
C SER A 405 -18.79 -9.93 -13.61
N LEU A 406 -19.70 -10.91 -13.55
CA LEU A 406 -20.91 -10.83 -12.72
C LEU A 406 -20.58 -10.80 -11.23
N PHE A 407 -19.61 -11.60 -10.77
CA PHE A 407 -19.14 -11.58 -9.39
C PHE A 407 -18.51 -10.23 -9.04
N SER A 408 -17.67 -9.68 -9.93
CA SER A 408 -17.09 -8.34 -9.75
C SER A 408 -18.17 -7.26 -9.68
N LEU A 409 -19.19 -7.34 -10.54
CA LEU A 409 -20.31 -6.40 -10.52
C LEU A 409 -21.14 -6.54 -9.23
N ALA A 410 -21.39 -7.77 -8.77
CA ALA A 410 -22.09 -8.03 -7.52
C ALA A 410 -21.34 -7.46 -6.31
N LEU A 411 -20.01 -7.60 -6.26
CA LEU A 411 -19.18 -6.98 -5.22
C LEU A 411 -19.26 -5.45 -5.25
N ILE A 412 -19.24 -4.84 -6.44
CA ILE A 412 -19.37 -3.37 -6.58
C ILE A 412 -20.76 -2.91 -6.11
N VAL A 413 -21.83 -3.60 -6.52
CA VAL A 413 -23.20 -3.29 -6.12
C VAL A 413 -23.37 -3.46 -4.61
N GLN A 414 -22.87 -4.56 -4.05
CA GLN A 414 -22.90 -4.79 -2.60
C GLN A 414 -22.13 -3.71 -1.85
N GLY A 415 -20.93 -3.34 -2.32
CA GLY A 415 -20.15 -2.24 -1.74
C GLY A 415 -20.89 -0.90 -1.80
N ALA A 416 -21.56 -0.60 -2.91
CA ALA A 416 -22.36 0.62 -3.06
C ALA A 416 -23.59 0.63 -2.14
N LEU A 417 -24.27 -0.52 -1.95
CA LEU A 417 -25.41 -0.65 -1.05
C LEU A 417 -25.02 -0.57 0.43
N LEU A 418 -23.80 -0.98 0.78
CA LEU A 418 -23.26 -0.92 2.15
C LEU A 418 -22.52 0.39 2.45
N ALA A 419 -22.33 1.25 1.45
CA ALA A 419 -21.70 2.55 1.65
C ALA A 419 -22.63 3.43 2.50
N PRO A 420 -22.12 4.07 3.58
CA PRO A 420 -22.92 5.03 4.33
C PRO A 420 -23.38 6.17 3.41
N PRO A 421 -24.59 6.72 3.62
CA PRO A 421 -25.07 7.84 2.82
C PRO A 421 -24.09 9.00 2.93
N LYS A 422 -23.94 9.75 1.83
CA LYS A 422 -23.10 10.94 1.79
C LYS A 422 -23.54 11.87 2.93
N GLN A 423 -22.63 12.18 3.85
CA GLN A 423 -22.93 13.15 4.89
C GLN A 423 -23.11 14.51 4.22
N ASP A 424 -24.34 14.99 4.17
CA ASP A 424 -24.61 16.35 3.75
C ASP A 424 -24.07 17.30 4.82
N ASN A 425 -22.98 17.99 4.49
CA ASN A 425 -22.39 19.04 5.32
C ASN A 425 -23.29 20.29 5.46
N SER A 426 -24.59 20.18 5.15
CA SER A 426 -25.55 21.27 5.26
C SER A 426 -25.96 21.57 6.71
N HIS A 427 -25.68 20.68 7.66
CA HIS A 427 -26.01 20.90 9.07
C HIS A 427 -24.93 21.58 9.92
N SER A 428 -23.69 21.73 9.42
CA SER A 428 -22.62 22.44 10.13
C SER A 428 -22.62 23.97 9.94
N GLN A 429 -23.58 24.53 9.19
CA GLN A 429 -23.75 25.99 9.04
C GLN A 429 -24.90 26.60 9.88
N GLN A 430 -25.57 25.82 10.75
CA GLN A 430 -26.66 26.35 11.60
C GLN A 430 -26.33 26.50 13.09
N GLN A 431 -25.07 26.31 13.48
CA GLN A 431 -24.59 26.62 14.84
C GLN A 431 -23.26 27.37 14.77
N SER A 432 -23.32 28.64 14.35
CA SER A 432 -22.28 29.64 14.58
C SER A 432 -22.91 31.00 14.85
#